data_AF-A0A933BY19-F1
#
_entry.id   AF-A0A933BY19-F1
#
_cell.length_a   1.000
_cell.length_b   1.000
_cell.length_c   1.000
_cell.angle_alpha   90.00
_cell.angle_beta   90.00
_cell.angle_gamma   90.00
#
_symmetry.space_group_name_H-M   'P 1'
#
loop_
_entity.id
_entity.type
_entity.pdbx_description
1 polymer ?
#
loop_
_entity_poly.entity_id
_entity_poly.type
_entity_poly.pdbx_seq_one_letter_code
_entity_poly.pdbx_strand_id
1 'polypeptide(L)' 'MTRWEYQDRMVMFKETSEGLISNLDWLPGAGAEGWEVTATVPLIAPNREGVAYGTVGALLILRRPAA' A
#
# COMPACT_ATOMS: atom_id res chain seq x y z
N MET A 1 18.92 7.18 -20.67
CA MET A 1 17.61 6.91 -20.05
C MET A 1 17.84 6.48 -18.62
N THR A 2 17.11 7.05 -17.66
CA THR A 2 17.19 6.62 -16.26
C THR A 2 16.53 5.25 -16.12
N ARG A 3 17.23 4.29 -15.50
CA ARG A 3 16.69 2.98 -15.13
C ARG A 3 16.01 3.10 -13.77
N TRP A 4 14.91 2.39 -13.58
CA TRP A 4 14.10 2.44 -12.36
C TRP A 4 14.05 1.07 -11.69
N GLU A 5 14.08 1.07 -10.36
CA GLU A 5 13.73 -0.07 -9.51
C GLU A 5 12.33 0.14 -8.96
N TYR A 6 11.58 -0.95 -8.81
CA TYR A 6 10.23 -0.96 -8.26
C TYR A 6 10.12 -1.98 -7.15
N GLN A 7 9.28 -1.68 -6.16
CA GLN A 7 8.84 -2.64 -5.15
C GLN A 7 7.38 -2.37 -4.81
N ASP A 8 6.68 -3.39 -4.33
CA ASP A 8 5.33 -3.27 -3.81
C ASP A 8 5.26 -3.67 -2.35
N ARG A 9 4.29 -3.08 -1.64
CA ARG A 9 3.91 -3.48 -0.29
C ARG A 9 2.40 -3.47 -0.14
N MET A 10 1.88 -4.62 0.25
CA MET A 10 0.49 -4.77 0.64
C MET A 10 0.30 -4.36 2.09
N VAL A 11 -0.65 -3.45 2.34
CA VAL A 11 -1.03 -2.98 3.68
C VAL A 11 -2.49 -3.35 3.91
N MET A 12 -2.72 -4.24 4.87
CA MET A 12 -4.08 -4.61 5.29
C MET A 12 -4.57 -3.66 6.37
N PHE A 13 -5.84 -3.26 6.27
CA PHE A 13 -6.50 -2.47 7.30
C PHE A 13 -6.99 -3.39 8.41
N LYS A 14 -6.81 -2.95 9.65
CA LYS A 14 -7.30 -3.62 10.85
C LYS A 14 -8.49 -2.83 11.38
N GLU A 15 -9.59 -3.53 11.61
CA GLU A 15 -10.76 -2.95 12.27
C GLU A 15 -10.49 -2.75 13.76
N THR A 16 -10.83 -1.57 14.26
CA THR A 16 -10.80 -1.21 15.69
C THR A 16 -12.05 -0.43 16.06
N SER A 17 -12.21 -0.12 17.35
CA SER A 17 -13.29 0.75 17.85
C SER A 17 -13.23 2.18 17.29
N GLU A 18 -12.09 2.61 16.72
CA GLU A 18 -11.90 3.94 16.12
C GLU A 18 -12.07 3.92 14.60
N GLY A 19 -12.34 2.74 14.00
CA GLY A 19 -12.47 2.54 12.56
C GLY A 19 -11.38 1.66 11.96
N LEU A 20 -11.15 1.80 10.66
CA LEU A 20 -10.11 1.05 9.96
C LEU A 20 -8.76 1.76 10.10
N ILE A 21 -7.78 1.09 10.69
CA ILE A 21 -6.42 1.61 10.87
C ILE A 21 -5.39 0.75 10.12
N SER A 22 -4.26 1.35 9.74
CA SER A 22 -3.12 0.60 9.19
C SER A 22 -1.81 1.13 9.75
N ASN A 23 -0.81 0.25 9.83
CA ASN A 23 0.54 0.65 10.22
C ASN A 23 1.34 1.03 8.95
N LEU A 24 1.74 2.31 8.89
CA LEU A 24 2.57 2.87 7.83
C LEU A 24 3.92 3.38 8.35
N ASP A 25 4.34 2.93 9.54
CA ASP A 25 5.58 3.40 10.22
C ASP A 25 6.85 3.07 9.41
N TRP A 26 6.76 2.13 8.48
CA TRP A 26 7.82 1.77 7.54
C TRP A 26 8.02 2.79 6.42
N LEU A 27 7.00 3.60 6.11
CA LEU A 27 7.00 4.49 4.95
C LEU A 27 8.06 5.60 5.05
N PRO A 28 8.28 6.26 6.21
CA PRO A 28 9.40 7.19 6.37
C PRO A 28 10.76 6.56 6.13
N GLY A 29 10.97 5.30 6.56
CA GLY A 29 12.21 4.56 6.32
C GLY A 29 12.44 4.30 4.83
N ALA A 30 11.41 3.89 4.11
CA ALA A 30 11.46 3.73 2.66
C ALA A 30 11.81 5.07 1.96
N GLY A 31 11.21 6.18 2.40
CA GLY A 31 11.54 7.52 1.89
C GLY A 31 13.01 7.91 2.13
N ALA A 32 13.56 7.59 3.30
CA ALA A 32 14.97 7.83 3.62
C ALA A 32 15.94 7.03 2.73
N GLU A 33 15.51 5.88 2.22
CA GLU A 33 16.24 5.06 1.25
C GLU A 33 16.01 5.48 -0.22
N GLY A 34 15.31 6.60 -0.44
CA GLY A 34 15.04 7.17 -1.77
C GLY A 34 13.86 6.54 -2.50
N TRP A 35 13.03 5.73 -1.84
CA TRP A 35 11.81 5.20 -2.43
C TRP A 35 10.67 6.22 -2.42
N GLU A 36 9.99 6.36 -3.55
CA GLU A 36 8.83 7.22 -3.72
C GLU A 36 7.58 6.39 -3.99
N VAL A 37 6.46 6.67 -3.32
CA VAL A 37 5.17 6.07 -3.65
C VAL A 37 4.69 6.62 -4.99
N THR A 38 4.55 5.76 -5.99
CA THR A 38 4.13 6.15 -7.34
C THR A 38 2.70 5.75 -7.67
N ALA A 39 2.14 4.75 -6.98
CA ALA A 39 0.75 4.33 -7.14
C ALA A 39 0.23 3.67 -5.88
N THR A 40 -1.09 3.73 -5.70
CA THR A 40 -1.81 2.97 -4.68
C THR A 40 -3.03 2.31 -5.32
N VAL A 41 -3.27 1.05 -4.97
CA VAL A 41 -4.43 0.29 -5.47
C VAL A 41 -5.24 -0.18 -4.26
N PRO A 42 -6.51 0.22 -4.12
CA PRO A 42 -7.35 -0.26 -3.02
C PRO A 42 -7.61 -1.75 -3.18
N LEU A 43 -7.51 -2.49 -2.08
CA LEU A 43 -7.88 -3.89 -2.01
C LEU A 43 -9.33 -4.01 -1.56
N ILE A 44 -10.14 -4.70 -2.34
CA ILE A 44 -11.57 -4.85 -2.09
C ILE A 44 -11.84 -6.33 -1.79
N ALA A 45 -12.44 -6.62 -0.63
CA ALA A 45 -12.89 -7.97 -0.31
C ALA A 45 -14.41 -8.07 -0.55
N PRO A 46 -14.87 -9.00 -1.42
CA PRO A 46 -16.28 -9.31 -1.50
C PRO A 46 -16.74 -10.12 -0.29
N ASN A 47 -17.99 -9.93 0.12
CA ASN A 47 -18.64 -10.82 1.07
C ASN A 47 -18.98 -12.18 0.41
N ARG A 48 -19.59 -13.10 1.16
CA ARG A 48 -19.96 -14.45 0.66
C ARG A 48 -20.94 -14.43 -0.52
N GLU A 49 -21.62 -13.31 -0.74
CA GLU A 49 -22.59 -13.10 -1.83
C GLU A 49 -21.94 -12.42 -3.06
N GLY A 50 -20.62 -12.16 -3.01
CA GLY A 50 -19.90 -11.49 -4.08
C GLY A 50 -20.02 -9.95 -4.06
N VAL A 51 -20.67 -9.38 -3.05
CA VAL A 51 -20.86 -7.93 -2.92
C VAL A 51 -19.63 -7.33 -2.25
N ALA A 52 -18.98 -6.39 -2.93
CA ALA A 52 -17.86 -5.62 -2.38
C ALA A 52 -18.33 -4.77 -1.19
N TYR A 53 -17.82 -5.07 0.01
CA TYR A 53 -18.26 -4.41 1.25
C TYR A 53 -17.32 -3.28 1.72
N GLY A 54 -16.23 -3.03 1.00
CA GLY A 54 -15.32 -1.90 1.27
C GLY A 54 -13.87 -2.20 0.95
N THR A 55 -13.02 -1.21 1.21
CA THR A 55 -11.57 -1.32 1.08
C THR A 55 -10.99 -1.99 2.32
N VAL A 56 -10.37 -3.15 2.16
CA VAL A 56 -9.73 -3.92 3.24
C VAL A 56 -8.23 -3.67 3.36
N GLY A 57 -7.66 -2.90 2.43
CA GLY A 57 -6.25 -2.59 2.40
C GLY A 57 -5.85 -1.80 1.17
N ALA A 58 -4.55 -1.63 0.98
CA ALA A 58 -3.99 -1.02 -0.22
C ALA A 58 -2.70 -1.74 -0.64
N LEU A 59 -2.51 -1.91 -1.94
CA LEU A 59 -1.21 -2.21 -2.52
C LEU A 59 -0.52 -0.87 -2.82
N LEU A 60 0.61 -0.60 -2.17
CA LEU A 60 1.45 0.55 -2.45
C LEU A 60 2.57 0.12 -3.41
N ILE A 61 2.75 0.86 -4.48
CA ILE A 61 3.85 0.66 -5.42
C ILE A 61 4.83 1.81 -5.25
N LEU A 62 6.09 1.47 -5.02
CA LEU A 62 7.17 2.40 -4.84
C LEU A 62 8.19 2.28 -5.98
N ARG A 63 8.88 3.37 -6.28
CA ARG A 63 9.97 3.39 -7.25
C ARG A 63 11.15 4.21 -6.75
N ARG A 64 12.33 3.96 -7.29
CA ARG A 64 13.51 4.82 -7.16
C ARG A 64 14.44 4.66 -8.37
N PRO A 65 15.36 5.60 -8.63
CA PRO A 65 16.39 5.40 -9.64
C PRO A 65 17.24 4.17 -9.33
N ALA A 66 17.49 3.32 -10.32
CA ALA A 66 18.47 2.25 -10.20
C ALA A 66 19.88 2.86 -10.13
N ALA A 67 20.74 2.29 -9.28
CA ALA A 67 22.14 2.67 -9.19
C ALA A 67 22.90 2.42 -10.49
#